data_AF-A0A4S8IFR9-F1
#
_entry.id   AF-A0A4S8IFR9-F1
#
_cell.length_a   1.000
_cell.length_b   1.000
_cell.length_c   1.000
_cell.angle_alpha   90.00
_cell.angle_beta   90.00
_cell.angle_gamma   90.00
#
_symmetry.space_group_name_H-M   'P 1'
#
loop_
_entity.id
_entity.type
_entity.pdbx_description
1 polymer ?
#
loop_
_entity_poly.entity_id
_entity_poly.type
_entity_poly.pdbx_seq_one_letter_code
_entity_poly.pdbx_strand_id
1 'polypeptide(L)'
;MLPRRKREEEEDDDGKDGKGIDLGPQVSLKDQMEKDKDDESLRRWKEQLLGSVDVNCVGETLEPEVNILSLSIISPGRPDVVLPLPVAPNSKGVWFTLKEGSHYRLKFTFSVSNNIVSGLRYTNTVWKTGVKVDRTKEMLGTFGPQLESYTYETPEETTPSGIFARGSYAARTKFIDDDGKCYLEMNYSFDIRREWPPIS
;
A
#
# COMPACT_ATOMS: atom_id res chain seq x y z
N MET A 1 30.20 7.26 -33.74
CA MET A 1 28.73 7.21 -33.66
C MET A 1 28.35 6.04 -32.77
N LEU A 2 27.95 6.29 -31.52
CA LEU A 2 27.49 5.25 -30.59
C LEU A 2 25.95 5.12 -30.73
N PRO A 3 25.39 3.91 -30.73
CA PRO A 3 23.95 3.75 -30.81
C PRO A 3 23.31 4.16 -29.48
N ARG A 4 22.27 5.00 -29.57
CA ARG A 4 21.44 5.45 -28.46
C ARG A 4 20.79 4.23 -27.79
N ARG A 5 20.97 4.06 -26.48
CA ARG A 5 20.15 3.16 -25.66
C ARG A 5 18.68 3.52 -25.89
N LYS A 6 17.90 2.62 -26.45
CA LYS A 6 16.44 2.65 -26.32
C LYS A 6 16.16 2.57 -24.82
N ARG A 7 15.66 3.66 -24.25
CA ARG A 7 14.88 3.60 -23.02
C ARG A 7 13.63 2.84 -23.42
N GLU A 8 13.54 1.58 -23.03
CA GLU A 8 12.26 0.88 -23.04
C GLU A 8 11.40 1.61 -22.01
N GLU A 9 10.52 2.47 -22.53
CA GLU A 9 9.38 2.96 -21.79
C GLU A 9 8.53 1.71 -21.52
N GLU A 10 8.73 1.07 -20.36
CA GLU A 10 7.74 0.11 -19.84
C GLU A 10 6.47 0.92 -19.63
N GLU A 11 5.48 0.70 -20.50
CA GLU A 11 4.10 1.09 -20.26
C GLU A 11 3.70 0.49 -18.91
N ASP A 12 3.73 1.31 -17.86
CA ASP A 12 3.04 1.04 -16.60
C ASP A 12 1.54 1.00 -16.95
N ASP A 13 1.07 -0.18 -17.35
CA ASP A 13 -0.34 -0.52 -17.49
C ASP A 13 -0.99 -0.51 -16.09
N ASP A 14 -1.26 0.72 -15.65
CA ASP A 14 -2.02 1.07 -14.46
C ASP A 14 -3.23 1.94 -14.81
N GLY A 15 -3.66 1.93 -16.07
CA GLY A 15 -4.82 2.70 -16.49
C GLY A 15 -5.47 2.17 -17.75
N LYS A 16 -6.18 1.02 -17.68
CA LYS A 16 -7.46 0.73 -18.38
C LYS A 16 -7.91 -0.74 -18.38
N ASP A 17 -7.56 -1.57 -17.40
CA ASP A 17 -8.25 -2.86 -17.26
C ASP A 17 -9.60 -2.70 -16.56
N GLY A 18 -10.63 -2.43 -17.37
CA GLY A 18 -12.03 -2.32 -16.98
C GLY A 18 -12.63 -0.97 -17.37
N LYS A 19 -13.86 -0.96 -17.93
CA LYS A 19 -14.65 0.26 -18.03
C LYS A 19 -14.68 0.89 -16.63
N GLY A 20 -13.98 2.01 -16.46
CA GLY A 20 -13.86 2.68 -15.16
C GLY A 20 -15.25 2.89 -14.57
N ILE A 21 -15.41 2.47 -13.32
CA ILE A 21 -16.60 2.79 -12.55
C ILE A 21 -16.61 4.31 -12.44
N ASP A 22 -17.68 4.95 -12.91
CA ASP A 22 -17.87 6.38 -12.71
C ASP A 22 -18.22 6.60 -11.23
N LEU A 23 -17.24 7.08 -10.47
CA LEU A 23 -17.40 7.35 -9.04
C LEU A 23 -18.18 8.64 -8.76
N GLY A 24 -18.47 9.43 -9.80
CA GLY A 24 -19.05 10.76 -9.66
C GLY A 24 -18.05 11.78 -9.10
N PRO A 25 -18.50 13.01 -8.84
CA PRO A 25 -17.63 14.06 -8.32
C PRO A 25 -17.21 13.77 -6.88
N GLN A 26 -15.96 14.09 -6.55
CA GLN A 26 -15.45 14.05 -5.18
C GLN A 26 -16.22 15.05 -4.30
N VAL A 27 -16.66 14.59 -3.13
CA VAL A 27 -17.40 15.40 -2.14
C VAL A 27 -16.64 15.37 -0.81
N SER A 28 -16.63 16.49 -0.09
CA SER A 28 -16.02 16.52 1.23
C SER A 28 -16.88 15.75 2.22
N LEU A 29 -16.24 15.05 3.17
CA LEU A 29 -16.96 14.37 4.23
C LEU A 29 -17.85 15.35 5.02
N LYS A 30 -17.40 16.58 5.24
CA LYS A 30 -18.20 17.63 5.89
C LYS A 30 -19.49 17.96 5.12
N ASP A 31 -19.40 18.19 3.80
CA ASP A 31 -20.58 18.45 2.97
C ASP A 31 -21.55 17.26 2.98
N GLN A 32 -21.00 16.04 2.99
CA GLN A 32 -21.81 14.83 3.06
C GLN A 32 -22.54 14.73 4.41
N MET A 33 -21.89 15.08 5.51
CA MET A 33 -22.52 15.09 6.84
C MET A 33 -23.59 16.18 6.97
N GLU A 34 -23.35 17.38 6.43
CA GLU A 34 -24.30 18.50 6.47
C GLU A 34 -25.57 18.22 5.65
N LYS A 35 -25.43 17.60 4.48
CA LYS A 35 -26.58 17.25 3.61
C LYS A 35 -27.56 16.29 4.28
N ASP A 36 -27.06 15.37 5.08
CA ASP A 36 -27.85 14.29 5.68
C ASP A 36 -28.18 14.55 7.17
N LYS A 37 -27.97 15.78 7.66
CA LYS A 37 -28.14 16.13 9.08
C LYS A 37 -29.55 15.90 9.62
N ASP A 38 -30.55 16.02 8.75
CA ASP A 38 -31.96 15.90 9.06
C ASP A 38 -32.50 14.47 8.86
N ASP A 39 -31.67 13.54 8.34
CA ASP A 39 -32.01 12.14 8.16
C ASP A 39 -31.35 11.28 9.26
N GLU A 40 -32.16 10.85 10.24
CA GLU A 40 -31.68 10.02 11.34
C GLU A 40 -31.08 8.69 10.85
N SER A 41 -31.66 8.08 9.83
CA SER A 41 -31.23 6.77 9.34
C SER A 41 -29.86 6.84 8.67
N LEU A 42 -29.63 7.86 7.84
CA LEU A 42 -28.34 8.10 7.20
C LEU A 42 -27.27 8.51 8.21
N ARG A 43 -27.62 9.30 9.23
CA ARG A 43 -26.69 9.66 10.30
C ARG A 43 -26.22 8.44 11.09
N ARG A 44 -27.15 7.60 11.55
CA ARG A 44 -26.83 6.35 12.27
C ARG A 44 -25.95 5.43 11.42
N TRP A 45 -26.28 5.30 10.14
CA TRP A 45 -25.50 4.50 9.21
C TRP A 45 -24.06 5.01 9.03
N LYS A 46 -23.88 6.33 8.88
CA LYS A 46 -22.54 6.94 8.80
C LYS A 46 -21.74 6.83 10.08
N GLU A 47 -22.38 7.05 11.23
CA GLU A 47 -21.75 6.84 12.54
C GLU A 47 -21.25 5.39 12.70
N GLN A 48 -21.99 4.41 12.18
CA GLN A 48 -21.57 3.02 12.20
C GLN A 48 -20.37 2.74 11.27
N LEU A 49 -20.26 3.44 10.14
CA LEU A 49 -19.18 3.24 9.18
C LEU A 49 -17.89 3.99 9.53
N LEU A 50 -18.02 5.23 9.95
CA LEU A 50 -16.90 6.14 10.18
C LEU A 50 -16.52 6.23 11.66
N GLY A 51 -17.34 5.66 12.55
CA GLY A 51 -17.22 5.88 13.98
C GLY A 51 -17.66 7.28 14.38
N SER A 52 -17.30 7.69 15.59
CA SER A 52 -17.47 9.07 16.06
C SER A 52 -16.37 9.96 15.47
N VAL A 53 -16.49 10.28 14.19
CA VAL A 53 -15.62 11.27 13.54
C VAL A 53 -15.93 12.65 14.11
N ASP A 54 -14.94 13.30 14.70
CA ASP A 54 -15.07 14.72 15.06
C ASP A 54 -15.10 15.54 13.77
N VAL A 55 -16.29 16.02 13.42
CA VAL A 55 -16.54 16.86 12.25
C VAL A 55 -15.69 18.13 12.26
N ASN A 56 -15.21 18.57 13.43
CA ASN A 56 -14.30 19.71 13.53
C ASN A 56 -12.85 19.36 13.13
N CYS A 57 -12.45 18.09 13.22
CA CYS A 57 -11.14 17.62 12.76
C CYS A 57 -11.12 17.35 11.25
N VAL A 58 -12.29 17.16 10.64
CA VAL A 58 -12.46 16.93 9.21
C VAL A 58 -12.79 18.26 8.53
N GLY A 59 -11.78 18.92 7.97
CA GLY A 59 -11.95 20.19 7.26
C GLY A 59 -12.82 20.07 6.01
N GLU A 60 -12.94 21.18 5.28
CA GLU A 60 -13.56 21.23 3.93
C GLU A 60 -12.63 20.68 2.83
N THR A 61 -11.52 20.07 3.23
CA THR A 61 -10.51 19.52 2.32
C THR A 61 -11.12 18.36 1.54
N LEU A 62 -11.26 18.53 0.23
CA LEU A 62 -11.72 17.47 -0.66
C LEU A 62 -10.71 16.32 -0.71
N GLU A 63 -9.42 16.63 -0.71
CA GLU A 63 -8.39 15.63 -0.86
C GLU A 63 -8.11 14.84 0.44
N PRO A 64 -8.28 13.51 0.43
CA PRO A 64 -7.81 12.67 1.51
C PRO A 64 -6.28 12.70 1.63
N GLU A 65 -5.80 12.38 2.82
CA GLU A 65 -4.38 12.19 3.10
C GLU A 65 -4.18 10.82 3.74
N VAL A 66 -3.23 10.05 3.19
CA VAL A 66 -2.86 8.74 3.71
C VAL A 66 -1.37 8.73 3.97
N ASN A 67 -0.99 8.45 5.21
CA ASN A 67 0.41 8.30 5.62
C ASN A 67 0.69 6.82 5.90
N ILE A 68 1.48 6.18 5.03
CA ILE A 68 1.92 4.79 5.21
C ILE A 68 3.05 4.76 6.24
N LEU A 69 2.76 4.24 7.43
CA LEU A 69 3.63 4.32 8.60
C LEU A 69 4.64 3.17 8.66
N SER A 70 4.22 1.96 8.30
CA SER A 70 5.11 0.80 8.33
C SER A 70 4.62 -0.35 7.44
N LEU A 71 5.57 -1.14 6.96
CA LEU A 71 5.38 -2.47 6.41
C LEU A 71 5.94 -3.50 7.39
N SER A 72 5.14 -4.46 7.82
CA SER A 72 5.60 -5.58 8.64
C SER A 72 5.51 -6.87 7.86
N ILE A 73 6.52 -7.73 8.02
CA ILE A 73 6.53 -9.08 7.43
C ILE A 73 6.26 -10.05 8.57
N ILE A 74 5.08 -10.66 8.53
CA ILE A 74 4.62 -11.63 9.51
C ILE A 74 4.97 -13.01 8.97
N SER A 75 5.71 -13.80 9.74
CA SER A 75 6.05 -15.18 9.36
C SER A 75 5.88 -16.10 10.57
N PRO A 76 5.23 -17.27 10.43
CA PRO A 76 4.99 -18.17 11.55
C PRO A 76 6.29 -18.57 12.27
N GLY A 77 6.24 -18.57 13.60
CA GLY A 77 7.35 -19.08 14.44
C GLY A 77 8.53 -18.11 14.62
N ARG A 78 8.40 -16.84 14.25
CA ARG A 78 9.40 -15.79 14.49
C ARG A 78 8.75 -14.44 14.80
N PRO A 79 9.47 -13.49 15.43
CA PRO A 79 9.03 -12.11 15.52
C PRO A 79 8.87 -11.46 14.14
N ASP A 80 7.90 -10.57 14.04
CA ASP A 80 7.61 -9.78 12.85
C ASP A 80 8.80 -8.89 12.50
N VAL A 81 9.09 -8.78 11.20
CA VAL A 81 10.07 -7.80 10.70
C VAL A 81 9.33 -6.50 10.43
N VAL A 82 9.46 -5.52 11.32
CA VAL A 82 8.81 -4.21 11.19
C VAL A 82 9.72 -3.24 10.45
N LEU A 83 9.25 -2.70 9.33
CA LEU A 83 9.99 -1.78 8.46
C LEU A 83 9.25 -0.42 8.44
N PRO A 84 9.77 0.60 9.16
CA PRO A 84 9.19 1.94 9.15
C PRO A 84 9.20 2.55 7.75
N LEU A 85 8.13 3.30 7.44
CA LEU A 85 7.94 4.01 6.19
C LEU A 85 7.64 5.51 6.44
N PRO A 86 8.04 6.40 5.51
CA PRO A 86 8.89 6.13 4.36
C PRO A 86 10.33 5.79 4.77
N VAL A 87 11.05 5.05 3.92
CA VAL A 87 12.42 4.64 4.22
C VAL A 87 13.35 5.86 4.30
N ALA A 88 14.28 5.85 5.25
CA ALA A 88 15.25 6.94 5.40
C ALA A 88 16.07 7.13 4.09
N PRO A 89 16.31 8.38 3.64
CA PRO A 89 16.90 8.69 2.33
C PRO A 89 18.28 8.08 2.03
N ASN A 90 18.97 7.52 3.03
CA ASN A 90 20.33 6.98 2.93
C ASN A 90 20.41 5.45 3.04
N SER A 91 19.29 4.73 2.94
CA SER A 91 19.27 3.26 2.95
C SER A 91 19.77 2.69 1.61
N LYS A 92 21.07 2.80 1.34
CA LYS A 92 21.69 2.07 0.22
C LYS A 92 21.89 0.62 0.64
N GLY A 93 21.19 -0.31 0.00
CA GLY A 93 21.41 -1.74 0.19
C GLY A 93 20.13 -2.57 0.29
N VAL A 94 20.29 -3.79 0.78
CA VAL A 94 19.20 -4.74 1.05
C VAL A 94 18.38 -4.23 2.24
N TRP A 95 17.08 -4.01 2.03
CA TRP A 95 16.15 -3.50 3.03
C TRP A 95 15.74 -4.57 4.04
N PHE A 96 15.50 -5.80 3.56
CA PHE A 96 15.24 -6.96 4.39
C PHE A 96 15.67 -8.26 3.69
N THR A 97 15.67 -9.36 4.44
CA THR A 97 16.00 -10.69 3.91
C THR A 97 14.96 -11.71 4.34
N LEU A 98 14.45 -12.47 3.38
CA LEU A 98 13.52 -13.56 3.58
C LEU A 98 14.22 -14.91 3.48
N LYS A 99 13.72 -15.89 4.23
CA LYS A 99 14.06 -17.30 4.02
C LYS A 99 13.25 -17.86 2.84
N GLU A 100 13.89 -18.68 2.01
CA GLU A 100 13.27 -19.38 0.90
C GLU A 100 12.21 -20.41 1.39
N GLY A 101 11.13 -20.60 0.63
CA GLY A 101 10.04 -21.53 0.97
C GLY A 101 9.31 -21.21 2.28
N SER A 102 9.36 -19.96 2.76
CA SER A 102 8.70 -19.54 4.00
C SER A 102 7.36 -18.87 3.71
N HIS A 103 6.37 -19.21 4.52
CA HIS A 103 5.08 -18.54 4.53
C HIS A 103 5.19 -17.15 5.15
N TYR A 104 4.58 -16.16 4.53
CA TYR A 104 4.52 -14.80 5.08
C TYR A 104 3.22 -14.08 4.72
N ARG A 105 2.91 -13.05 5.51
CA ARG A 105 1.92 -12.03 5.18
C ARG A 105 2.59 -10.67 5.29
N LEU A 106 2.17 -9.73 4.46
CA LEU A 106 2.52 -8.33 4.62
C LEU A 106 1.43 -7.66 5.45
N LYS A 107 1.84 -6.87 6.43
CA LYS A 107 0.95 -6.04 7.23
C LYS A 107 1.32 -4.58 7.03
N PHE A 108 0.40 -3.81 6.49
CA PHE A 108 0.53 -2.36 6.36
C PHE A 108 -0.11 -1.68 7.56
N THR A 109 0.57 -0.68 8.11
CA THR A 109 0.00 0.25 9.09
C THR A 109 0.00 1.64 8.49
N PHE A 110 -1.14 2.32 8.51
CA PHE A 110 -1.28 3.65 7.89
C PHE A 110 -2.35 4.49 8.61
N SER A 111 -2.24 5.81 8.53
CA SER A 111 -3.26 6.74 9.03
C SER A 111 -3.97 7.43 7.88
N VAL A 112 -5.23 7.78 8.08
CA VAL A 112 -6.05 8.52 7.11
C VAL A 112 -6.58 9.79 7.78
N SER A 113 -6.48 10.91 7.09
CA SER A 113 -6.95 12.21 7.54
C SER A 113 -7.62 13.00 6.40
N ASN A 114 -8.24 14.13 6.76
CA ASN A 114 -8.91 15.10 5.88
C ASN A 114 -10.22 14.60 5.23
N ASN A 115 -10.22 13.49 4.50
CA ASN A 115 -11.40 12.97 3.83
C ASN A 115 -11.37 11.43 3.72
N ILE A 116 -12.44 10.83 3.21
CA ILE A 116 -12.50 9.41 2.89
C ILE A 116 -11.56 9.13 1.71
N VAL A 117 -10.71 8.10 1.84
CA VAL A 117 -9.96 7.53 0.73
C VAL A 117 -10.73 6.34 0.16
N SER A 118 -11.10 6.43 -1.12
CA SER A 118 -11.88 5.40 -1.81
C SER A 118 -10.99 4.52 -2.67
N GLY A 119 -11.07 3.20 -2.46
CA GLY A 119 -10.35 2.22 -3.29
C GLY A 119 -8.83 2.31 -3.17
N LEU A 120 -8.31 2.52 -1.96
CA LEU A 120 -6.89 2.48 -1.69
C LEU A 120 -6.33 1.13 -2.13
N ARG A 121 -5.33 1.16 -3.01
CA ARG A 121 -4.76 0.00 -3.67
C ARG A 121 -3.25 -0.04 -3.49
N TYR A 122 -2.76 -1.22 -3.16
CA TYR A 122 -1.35 -1.55 -3.10
C TYR A 122 -0.92 -2.25 -4.39
N THR A 123 0.17 -1.78 -4.99
CA THR A 123 0.82 -2.47 -6.11
C THR A 123 2.28 -2.70 -5.76
N ASN A 124 2.76 -3.93 -5.93
CA ASN A 124 4.16 -4.28 -5.78
C ASN A 124 4.64 -5.03 -7.02
N THR A 125 5.70 -4.52 -7.63
CA THR A 125 6.34 -5.20 -8.76
C THR A 125 7.73 -5.62 -8.35
N VAL A 126 8.11 -6.85 -8.68
CA VAL A 126 9.36 -7.47 -8.24
C VAL A 126 10.17 -7.89 -9.46
N TRP A 127 11.46 -7.60 -9.43
CA TRP A 127 12.42 -7.95 -10.47
C TRP A 127 13.58 -8.75 -9.90
N LYS A 128 14.06 -9.73 -10.67
CA LYS A 128 15.28 -10.49 -10.42
C LYS A 128 16.21 -10.34 -11.61
N THR A 129 17.43 -9.86 -11.39
CA THR A 129 18.43 -9.66 -12.47
C THR A 129 17.88 -8.81 -13.63
N GLY A 130 17.07 -7.79 -13.30
CA GLY A 130 16.45 -6.89 -14.29
C GLY A 130 15.20 -7.43 -14.99
N VAL A 131 14.83 -8.70 -14.76
CA VAL A 131 13.62 -9.30 -15.34
C VAL A 131 12.48 -9.23 -14.31
N LYS A 132 11.30 -8.77 -14.74
CA LYS A 132 10.08 -8.77 -13.91
C LYS A 132 9.67 -10.21 -13.63
N VAL A 133 9.59 -10.59 -12.36
CA VAL A 133 9.29 -11.96 -11.92
C VAL A 133 7.97 -12.07 -11.17
N ASP A 134 7.46 -10.96 -10.62
CA ASP A 134 6.17 -10.92 -9.96
C ASP A 134 5.55 -9.53 -10.05
N ARG A 135 4.22 -9.48 -10.03
CA ARG A 135 3.44 -8.25 -9.88
C ARG A 135 2.16 -8.54 -9.10
N THR A 136 2.07 -7.95 -7.92
CA THR A 136 0.93 -8.06 -7.02
C THR A 136 0.13 -6.75 -7.01
N LYS A 137 -1.20 -6.86 -7.07
CA LYS A 137 -2.17 -5.76 -6.99
C LYS A 137 -3.25 -6.12 -5.99
N GLU A 138 -3.32 -5.39 -4.87
CA GLU A 138 -4.26 -5.65 -3.78
C GLU A 138 -5.15 -4.43 -3.54
N MET A 139 -6.47 -4.64 -3.54
CA MET A 139 -7.45 -3.62 -3.13
C MET A 139 -7.56 -3.65 -1.61
N LEU A 140 -7.04 -2.62 -0.94
CA LEU A 140 -7.07 -2.53 0.52
C LEU A 140 -8.47 -2.12 1.02
N GLY A 141 -9.15 -1.25 0.26
CA GLY A 141 -10.53 -0.85 0.49
C GLY A 141 -10.73 0.66 0.62
N THR A 142 -11.82 1.04 1.28
CA THR A 142 -12.21 2.43 1.55
C THR A 142 -12.03 2.73 3.03
N PHE A 143 -11.37 3.84 3.35
CA PHE A 143 -11.02 4.19 4.72
C PHE A 143 -11.43 5.63 5.03
N GLY A 144 -12.03 5.83 6.20
CA GLY A 144 -12.40 7.16 6.69
C GLY A 144 -11.25 7.81 7.49
N PRO A 145 -11.33 9.12 7.75
CA PRO A 145 -10.40 9.77 8.65
C PRO A 145 -10.67 9.36 10.10
N GLN A 146 -9.62 8.97 10.83
CA GLN A 146 -9.70 8.64 12.27
C GLN A 146 -8.36 8.87 12.97
N LEU A 147 -8.38 9.00 14.30
CA LEU A 147 -7.17 9.21 15.11
C LEU A 147 -6.25 7.98 15.13
N GLU A 148 -6.85 6.79 15.14
CA GLU A 148 -6.15 5.52 15.25
C GLU A 148 -5.67 5.02 13.88
N SER A 149 -4.47 4.46 13.81
CA SER A 149 -3.95 3.90 12.55
C SER A 149 -4.72 2.64 12.14
N TYR A 150 -5.02 2.51 10.85
CA TYR A 150 -5.49 1.28 10.27
C TYR A 150 -4.38 0.25 10.13
N THR A 151 -4.77 -1.02 10.14
CA THR A 151 -3.90 -2.14 9.74
C THR A 151 -4.57 -3.00 8.70
N TYR A 152 -3.84 -3.38 7.66
CA TYR A 152 -4.29 -4.33 6.65
C TYR A 152 -3.27 -5.46 6.51
N GLU A 153 -3.73 -6.71 6.52
CA GLU A 153 -2.90 -7.89 6.27
C GLU A 153 -3.24 -8.48 4.90
N THR A 154 -2.22 -8.69 4.07
CA THR A 154 -2.39 -9.36 2.78
C THR A 154 -2.74 -10.84 2.97
N PRO A 155 -3.27 -11.49 1.92
CA PRO A 155 -3.27 -12.94 1.84
C PRO A 155 -1.88 -13.52 2.12
N GLU A 156 -1.86 -14.76 2.60
CA GLU A 156 -0.61 -15.47 2.84
C GLU A 156 0.05 -15.86 1.52
N GLU A 157 1.36 -15.62 1.44
CA GLU A 157 2.20 -15.98 0.31
C GLU A 157 3.34 -16.89 0.77
N THR A 158 4.02 -17.52 -0.19
CA THR A 158 5.21 -18.36 0.06
C THR A 158 6.36 -17.86 -0.79
N THR A 159 7.51 -17.61 -0.16
CA THR A 159 8.71 -17.20 -0.91
C THR A 159 9.18 -18.32 -1.85
N PRO A 160 9.70 -17.99 -3.04
CA PRO A 160 10.25 -18.99 -3.94
C PRO A 160 11.43 -19.72 -3.30
N SER A 161 11.67 -20.96 -3.75
CA SER A 161 12.73 -21.82 -3.22
C SER A 161 13.63 -22.40 -4.31
N GLY A 162 14.85 -22.78 -3.93
CA GLY A 162 15.84 -23.38 -4.80
C GLY A 162 17.04 -22.46 -5.09
N ILE A 163 18.10 -23.04 -5.64
CA ILE A 163 19.35 -22.31 -5.97
C ILE A 163 19.07 -21.09 -6.85
N PHE A 164 18.13 -21.21 -7.79
CA PHE A 164 17.77 -20.13 -8.71
C PHE A 164 16.83 -19.09 -8.12
N ALA A 165 16.12 -19.37 -7.01
CA ALA A 165 15.30 -18.40 -6.32
C ALA A 165 16.16 -17.52 -5.39
N ARG A 166 17.20 -18.07 -4.78
CA ARG A 166 18.06 -17.31 -3.89
C ARG A 166 18.78 -16.16 -4.62
N GLY A 167 19.07 -15.10 -3.86
CA GLY A 167 19.76 -13.90 -4.32
C GLY A 167 18.97 -12.61 -4.08
N SER A 168 19.43 -11.54 -4.70
CA SER A 168 18.87 -10.19 -4.55
C SER A 168 17.76 -9.90 -5.56
N TYR A 169 16.75 -9.20 -5.06
CA TYR A 169 15.58 -8.74 -5.79
C TYR A 169 15.49 -7.23 -5.68
N ALA A 170 15.01 -6.60 -6.74
CA ALA A 170 14.55 -5.21 -6.71
C ALA A 170 13.03 -5.20 -6.71
N ALA A 171 12.43 -4.21 -6.07
CA ALA A 171 10.99 -4.05 -6.05
C ALA A 171 10.59 -2.59 -6.03
N ARG A 172 9.39 -2.31 -6.53
CA ARG A 172 8.74 -1.01 -6.56
C ARG A 172 7.35 -1.19 -5.99
N THR A 173 7.09 -0.49 -4.90
CA THR A 173 5.78 -0.46 -4.24
C THR A 173 5.11 0.87 -4.48
N LYS A 174 3.79 0.86 -4.63
CA LYS A 174 2.94 2.03 -4.84
C LYS A 174 1.62 1.89 -4.10
N PHE A 175 1.16 2.99 -3.51
CA PHE A 175 -0.17 3.13 -2.91
C PHE A 175 -0.93 4.23 -3.64
N ILE A 176 -2.05 3.87 -4.26
CA ILE A 176 -2.87 4.76 -5.09
C ILE A 176 -4.35 4.53 -4.79
N ASP A 177 -5.19 5.56 -4.84
CA ASP A 177 -6.65 5.42 -4.73
C ASP A 177 -7.34 5.41 -6.11
N ASP A 178 -8.66 5.35 -6.11
CA ASP A 178 -9.44 5.36 -7.35
C ASP A 178 -9.45 6.72 -8.06
N ASP A 179 -9.17 7.81 -7.34
CA ASP A 179 -8.98 9.17 -7.90
C ASP A 179 -7.59 9.35 -8.53
N GLY A 180 -6.72 8.34 -8.42
CA GLY A 180 -5.37 8.33 -8.99
C GLY A 180 -4.33 9.05 -8.13
N LYS A 181 -4.67 9.46 -6.91
CA LYS A 181 -3.73 10.10 -5.98
C LYS A 181 -2.75 9.06 -5.44
N CYS A 182 -1.47 9.32 -5.65
CA CYS A 182 -0.38 8.46 -5.15
C CYS A 182 0.08 8.94 -3.77
N TYR A 183 -0.01 8.07 -2.76
CA TYR A 183 0.33 8.39 -1.37
C TYR A 183 1.75 7.98 -0.99
N LEU A 184 2.23 6.88 -1.56
CA LEU A 184 3.60 6.42 -1.39
C LEU A 184 4.03 5.70 -2.66
N GLU A 185 5.21 6.05 -3.15
CA GLU A 185 5.90 5.30 -4.18
C GLU A 185 7.37 5.18 -3.80
N MET A 186 7.90 3.96 -3.76
CA MET A 186 9.30 3.74 -3.43
C MET A 186 9.87 2.49 -4.08
N ASN A 187 11.17 2.54 -4.33
CA ASN A 187 11.95 1.39 -4.76
C ASN A 187 12.73 0.84 -3.55
N TYR A 188 12.81 -0.48 -3.46
CA TYR A 188 13.61 -1.16 -2.44
C TYR A 188 14.28 -2.41 -3.03
N SER A 189 15.19 -2.99 -2.26
CA SER A 189 15.80 -4.28 -2.59
C SER A 189 15.71 -5.21 -1.41
N PHE A 190 15.56 -6.50 -1.65
CA PHE A 190 15.52 -7.52 -0.62
C PHE A 190 16.24 -8.78 -1.09
N ASP A 191 16.65 -9.63 -0.15
CA ASP A 191 17.30 -10.90 -0.46
C ASP A 191 16.38 -12.07 -0.12
N ILE A 192 16.45 -13.14 -0.92
CA ILE A 192 15.97 -14.47 -0.54
C ILE A 192 17.18 -15.36 -0.27
N ARG A 193 17.23 -15.94 0.93
CA ARG A 193 18.34 -16.79 1.41
C ARG A 193 17.84 -18.13 1.93
N ARG A 194 18.76 -19.07 2.13
CA ARG A 194 18.44 -20.41 2.63
C ARG A 194 17.88 -20.39 4.05
N GLU A 195 18.43 -19.49 4.87
CA GLU A 195 18.02 -19.32 6.25
C GLU A 195 17.69 -17.85 6.51
N TRP A 196 16.85 -17.66 7.52
CA TRP A 196 16.53 -16.35 8.05
C TRP A 196 17.78 -15.66 8.63
N PRO A 197 17.84 -14.32 8.64
CA PRO A 197 18.80 -13.60 9.46
C PRO A 197 18.63 -13.96 10.94
N PRO A 198 19.72 -13.94 11.74
CA PRO A 198 19.62 -14.05 13.20
C PRO A 198 18.67 -12.98 13.74
N ILE A 199 17.87 -13.35 14.74
CA ILE A 199 17.05 -12.39 15.49
C ILE A 199 18.03 -11.59 16.35
N SER A 200 18.13 -10.28 16.11
CA SER A 200 18.92 -9.35 16.93
C SER A 200 18.13 -8.88 18.13
#